data_AF-A0A8T4T7M9-F1
#
_entry.id   AF-A0A8T4T7M9-F1
#
_cell.length_a   1.000
_cell.length_b   1.000
_cell.length_c   1.000
_cell.angle_alpha   90.00
_cell.angle_beta   90.00
_cell.angle_gamma   90.00
#
_symmetry.space_group_name_H-M   'P 1'
#
loop_
_entity.id
_entity.type
_entity.pdbx_description
1 polymer ?
#
loop_
_entity_poly.entity_id
_entity_poly.type
_entity_poly.pdbx_seq_one_letter_code
_entity_poly.pdbx_strand_id
1 'polypeptide(L)'
;MRFYELREEDRQFLASLLYGTGIILFWRGIWEVSYEIPLLENVYFCLFVGLFILTVTGYMYREFDPLSQKFNRISKILNHAIRQTKSGVDHMVYYHDEVAKHEHKINPKDIRKVEHDMIVFQENGHEYFVPLNRLTKIHKGDQAIWKR
;
A
#
# COMPACT_ATOMS: atom_id res chain seq x y z
N MET A 1 -10.20 -7.83 -45.90
CA MET A 1 -11.12 -6.95 -45.14
C MET A 1 -10.67 -6.97 -43.69
N ARG A 2 -10.00 -5.92 -43.21
CA ARG A 2 -9.68 -5.75 -41.78
C ARG A 2 -10.90 -5.12 -41.12
N PHE A 3 -11.66 -5.90 -40.38
CA PHE A 3 -12.80 -5.42 -39.60
C PHE A 3 -12.25 -4.74 -38.33
N TYR A 4 -12.46 -3.42 -38.25
CA TYR A 4 -12.35 -2.54 -37.07
C TYR A 4 -11.13 -2.73 -36.14
N GLU A 5 -10.09 -1.93 -36.37
CA GLU A 5 -9.22 -1.50 -35.26
C GLU A 5 -10.06 -0.59 -34.35
N LEU A 6 -10.61 -1.16 -33.27
CA LEU A 6 -11.33 -0.40 -32.24
C LEU A 6 -10.39 0.65 -31.65
N ARG A 7 -10.84 1.91 -31.64
CA ARG A 7 -10.13 3.01 -30.99
C ARG A 7 -10.00 2.70 -29.50
N GLU A 8 -8.90 3.08 -28.88
CA GLU A 8 -8.61 2.74 -27.48
C GLU A 8 -9.67 3.30 -26.53
N GLU A 9 -10.24 4.46 -26.88
CA GLU A 9 -11.38 5.10 -26.21
C GLU A 9 -12.65 4.22 -26.26
N ASP A 10 -12.99 3.66 -27.42
CA ASP A 10 -14.17 2.79 -27.59
C ASP A 10 -14.00 1.47 -26.83
N ARG A 11 -12.77 0.94 -26.77
CA ARG A 11 -12.46 -0.25 -25.99
C ARG A 11 -12.65 0.00 -24.49
N GLN A 12 -12.22 1.14 -23.99
CA GLN A 12 -12.41 1.52 -22.58
C GLN A 12 -13.89 1.77 -22.27
N PHE A 13 -14.64 2.39 -23.19
CA PHE A 13 -16.07 2.59 -23.07
C PHE A 13 -16.85 1.27 -23.06
N LEU A 14 -16.56 0.34 -23.99
CA LEU A 14 -17.19 -0.97 -24.00
C LEU A 14 -16.81 -1.81 -22.78
N ALA A 15 -15.55 -1.71 -22.32
CA ALA A 15 -15.11 -2.38 -21.12
C ALA A 15 -15.86 -1.85 -19.88
N SER A 16 -16.00 -0.53 -19.72
CA SER A 16 -16.72 0.05 -18.58
C SER A 16 -18.19 -0.33 -18.57
N LEU A 17 -18.82 -0.39 -19.75
CA LEU A 17 -20.22 -0.82 -19.91
C LEU A 17 -20.38 -2.31 -19.57
N LEU A 18 -19.44 -3.16 -20.00
CA LEU A 18 -19.42 -4.59 -19.68
C LEU A 18 -19.15 -4.83 -18.19
N TYR A 19 -18.21 -4.12 -17.58
CA TYR A 19 -17.96 -4.19 -16.14
C TYR A 19 -19.17 -3.72 -15.34
N GLY A 20 -19.77 -2.59 -15.71
CA GLY A 20 -20.96 -2.06 -15.04
C GLY A 20 -22.14 -3.03 -15.12
N THR A 21 -22.42 -3.55 -16.32
CA THR A 21 -23.48 -4.55 -16.52
C THR A 21 -23.17 -5.84 -15.76
N GLY A 22 -21.92 -6.28 -15.79
CA GLY A 22 -21.46 -7.47 -15.07
C GLY A 22 -21.65 -7.36 -13.56
N ILE A 23 -21.34 -6.21 -12.95
CA ILE A 23 -21.55 -5.97 -11.52
C ILE A 23 -23.04 -6.01 -11.16
N ILE A 24 -23.89 -5.39 -11.99
CA ILE A 24 -25.35 -5.39 -11.77
C ILE A 24 -25.91 -6.81 -11.84
N LEU A 25 -25.54 -7.59 -12.86
CA LEU A 25 -25.99 -8.97 -13.01
C LEU A 25 -25.45 -9.89 -11.92
N PHE A 26 -24.20 -9.70 -11.52
CA PHE A 26 -23.59 -10.44 -10.42
C PHE A 26 -24.33 -10.20 -9.10
N TRP A 27 -24.61 -8.94 -8.76
CA TRP A 27 -25.36 -8.61 -7.54
C TRP A 27 -26.80 -9.11 -7.59
N ARG A 28 -27.46 -9.00 -8.76
CA ARG A 28 -28.78 -9.57 -8.98
C ARG A 28 -28.79 -11.08 -8.76
N GLY A 29 -27.81 -11.80 -9.28
CA GLY A 29 -27.68 -13.24 -9.09
C GLY A 29 -27.47 -13.62 -7.62
N ILE A 30 -26.69 -12.83 -6.87
CA ILE A 30 -26.54 -13.03 -5.42
C ILE A 30 -27.88 -12.91 -4.70
N TRP A 31 -28.72 -11.93 -5.05
CA TRP A 31 -30.05 -11.79 -4.46
C TRP A 31 -30.98 -12.94 -4.82
N GLU A 32 -31.05 -13.32 -6.11
CA GLU A 32 -31.89 -14.44 -6.56
C GLU A 32 -31.53 -15.73 -5.82
N VAL A 33 -30.23 -16.05 -5.70
CA VAL A 33 -29.75 -17.21 -4.92
C VAL A 33 -30.06 -17.06 -3.43
N SER A 34 -29.98 -15.84 -2.88
CA SER A 34 -30.29 -15.62 -1.46
C SER A 34 -31.74 -15.92 -1.10
N TYR A 35 -32.68 -15.72 -2.04
CA TYR A 35 -34.09 -16.02 -1.86
C TYR A 35 -34.40 -17.52 -1.98
N GLU A 36 -33.61 -18.28 -2.74
CA GLU A 36 -33.81 -19.72 -2.92
C GLU A 36 -33.24 -20.57 -1.78
N ILE A 37 -32.38 -20.00 -0.93
CA ILE A 37 -31.76 -20.72 0.19
C ILE A 37 -32.62 -20.52 1.45
N PRO A 38 -33.43 -21.51 1.87
CA PRO A 38 -34.31 -21.39 3.05
C PRO A 38 -33.55 -21.19 4.37
N LEU A 39 -32.23 -21.44 4.39
CA LEU A 39 -31.37 -21.20 5.55
C LEU A 39 -31.19 -19.69 5.83
N LEU A 40 -31.29 -18.83 4.81
CA LEU A 40 -31.14 -17.38 4.94
C LEU A 40 -32.39 -16.69 5.50
N GLU A 41 -33.54 -17.35 5.55
CA GLU A 41 -34.72 -16.84 6.27
C GLU A 41 -34.51 -16.79 7.79
N ASN A 42 -33.60 -17.63 8.30
CA ASN A 42 -33.27 -17.65 9.72
C ASN A 42 -32.35 -16.47 10.07
N VAL A 43 -32.85 -15.55 10.89
CA VAL A 43 -32.15 -14.34 11.34
C VAL A 43 -30.78 -14.66 11.96
N TYR A 44 -30.66 -15.74 12.73
CA TYR A 44 -29.40 -16.13 13.36
C TYR A 44 -28.36 -16.63 12.34
N PHE A 45 -28.81 -17.32 11.29
CA PHE A 45 -27.94 -17.78 10.22
C PHE A 45 -27.42 -16.60 9.38
N CYS A 46 -28.30 -15.65 9.02
CA CYS A 46 -27.90 -14.40 8.38
C CYS A 46 -26.85 -13.64 9.19
N LEU A 47 -27.05 -13.51 10.50
CA LEU A 47 -26.11 -12.84 11.39
C LEU A 47 -24.76 -13.57 11.45
N PHE A 48 -24.79 -14.91 11.55
CA PHE A 48 -23.57 -15.73 11.52
C PHE A 48 -22.81 -15.58 10.20
N VAL A 49 -23.49 -15.66 9.07
CA VAL A 49 -22.88 -15.49 7.74
C VAL A 49 -22.31 -14.08 7.58
N GLY A 50 -23.02 -13.05 8.03
CA GLY A 50 -22.54 -11.67 8.01
C GLY A 50 -21.26 -11.49 8.84
N LEU A 51 -21.24 -12.00 10.08
CA LEU A 51 -20.04 -11.98 10.93
C LEU A 51 -18.90 -12.81 10.35
N PHE A 52 -19.22 -13.95 9.76
CA PHE A 52 -18.24 -14.82 9.10
C PHE A 52 -17.57 -14.11 7.93
N ILE A 53 -18.37 -13.49 7.04
CA ILE A 53 -17.85 -12.71 5.90
C ILE A 53 -16.98 -11.56 6.40
N LEU A 54 -17.41 -10.83 7.45
CA LEU A 54 -16.65 -9.72 8.02
C LEU A 54 -15.32 -10.20 8.61
N THR A 55 -15.33 -11.33 9.32
CA THR A 55 -14.13 -11.91 9.92
C THR A 55 -13.16 -12.40 8.84
N VAL A 56 -13.67 -13.08 7.81
CA VAL A 56 -12.86 -13.60 6.70
C VAL A 56 -12.30 -12.45 5.86
N THR A 57 -13.09 -11.42 5.54
CA THR A 57 -12.58 -10.26 4.80
C THR A 57 -11.57 -9.46 5.62
N GLY A 58 -11.78 -9.29 6.93
CA GLY A 58 -10.79 -8.69 7.82
C GLY A 58 -9.48 -9.50 7.89
N TYR A 59 -9.58 -10.83 7.97
CA TYR A 59 -8.42 -11.72 7.95
C TYR A 59 -7.67 -11.67 6.61
N MET A 60 -8.40 -11.74 5.50
CA MET A 60 -7.82 -11.61 4.16
C MET A 60 -7.12 -10.28 3.98
N TYR A 61 -7.72 -9.17 4.41
CA TYR A 61 -7.09 -7.85 4.30
C TYR A 61 -5.75 -7.82 5.04
N ARG A 62 -5.68 -8.42 6.23
CA ARG A 62 -4.44 -8.52 7.01
C ARG A 62 -3.37 -9.37 6.33
N GLU A 63 -3.73 -10.50 5.74
CA GLU A 63 -2.77 -11.42 5.11
C GLU A 63 -2.29 -10.91 3.74
N PHE A 64 -3.20 -10.33 2.97
CA PHE A 64 -2.94 -9.88 1.60
C PHE A 64 -2.49 -8.43 1.51
N ASP A 65 -2.29 -7.70 2.63
CA ASP A 65 -1.88 -6.29 2.63
C ASP A 65 -0.60 -6.09 1.78
N PRO A 66 -0.74 -5.60 0.53
CA PRO A 66 0.38 -5.50 -0.38
C PRO A 66 1.31 -4.35 0.01
N LEU A 67 0.82 -3.42 0.83
CA LEU A 67 1.58 -2.28 1.33
C LEU A 67 2.56 -2.73 2.41
N SER A 68 2.12 -3.60 3.33
CA SER A 68 2.93 -4.11 4.44
C SER A 68 4.23 -4.79 3.97
N GLN A 69 4.17 -5.68 2.95
CA GLN A 69 5.38 -6.33 2.43
C GLN A 69 6.42 -5.34 1.87
N LYS A 70 5.96 -4.31 1.16
CA LYS A 70 6.84 -3.28 0.57
C LYS A 70 7.51 -2.45 1.67
N PHE A 71 6.75 -2.03 2.68
CA PHE A 71 7.26 -1.29 3.83
C PHE A 71 8.26 -2.10 4.65
N ASN A 72 7.99 -3.40 4.88
CA ASN A 72 8.88 -4.29 5.61
C ASN A 72 10.27 -4.43 4.95
N ARG A 73 10.36 -4.41 3.60
CA ARG A 73 11.64 -4.44 2.89
C ARG A 73 12.41 -3.13 3.06
N ILE A 74 11.74 -1.99 2.88
CA ILE A 74 12.36 -0.65 3.01
C ILE A 74 12.84 -0.45 4.46
N SER A 75 12.02 -0.81 5.45
CA SER A 75 12.37 -0.72 6.87
C SER A 75 13.60 -1.58 7.22
N LYS A 76 13.71 -2.80 6.67
CA LYS A 76 14.93 -3.63 6.84
C LYS A 76 16.18 -2.96 6.27
N ILE A 77 16.09 -2.41 5.06
CA ILE A 77 17.22 -1.70 4.42
C ILE A 77 17.60 -0.45 5.23
N LEU A 78 16.62 0.33 5.66
CA LEU A 78 16.83 1.52 6.47
C LEU A 78 17.49 1.19 7.81
N ASN A 79 16.98 0.19 8.53
CA ASN A 79 17.57 -0.26 9.79
C ASN A 79 19.01 -0.77 9.61
N HIS A 80 19.28 -1.43 8.47
CA HIS A 80 20.64 -1.82 8.11
C HIS A 80 21.55 -0.60 7.88
N ALA A 81 21.06 0.42 7.17
CA ALA A 81 21.79 1.66 6.93
C ALA A 81 22.06 2.41 8.24
N ILE A 82 21.06 2.58 9.11
CA ILE A 82 21.22 3.22 10.43
C ILE A 82 22.29 2.50 11.26
N ARG A 83 22.25 1.16 11.32
CA ARG A 83 23.22 0.36 12.07
C ARG A 83 24.64 0.51 11.52
N GLN A 84 24.82 0.44 10.20
CA GLN A 84 26.15 0.62 9.59
C GLN A 84 26.69 2.05 9.75
N THR A 85 25.80 3.04 9.74
CA THR A 85 26.18 4.44 9.96
C THR A 85 26.67 4.69 11.38
N LYS A 86 26.08 4.02 12.38
CA LYS A 86 26.61 3.99 13.75
C LYS A 86 27.97 3.30 13.85
N SER A 87 28.24 2.31 12.99
CA SER A 87 29.54 1.63 12.90
C SER A 87 30.61 2.38 12.09
N GLY A 88 30.33 3.60 11.63
CA GLY A 88 31.32 4.47 10.97
C GLY A 88 31.28 4.49 9.44
N VAL A 89 30.30 3.83 8.80
CA VAL A 89 30.14 3.88 7.34
C VAL A 89 29.14 4.95 6.94
N ASP A 90 29.55 5.93 6.16
CA ASP A 90 28.67 7.06 5.82
C ASP A 90 27.54 6.63 4.87
N HIS A 91 26.30 6.89 5.28
CA HIS A 91 25.10 6.66 4.49
C HIS A 91 24.27 7.94 4.46
N MET A 92 23.51 8.13 3.39
CA MET A 92 22.59 9.26 3.23
C MET A 92 21.20 8.76 2.84
N VAL A 93 20.17 9.28 3.50
CA VAL A 93 18.77 8.96 3.21
C VAL A 93 18.10 10.20 2.64
N TYR A 94 17.43 10.06 1.50
CA TYR A 94 16.71 11.14 0.83
C TYR A 94 15.21 10.90 0.91
N TYR A 95 14.48 11.95 1.28
CA TYR A 95 13.02 11.96 1.24
C TYR A 95 12.51 13.15 0.43
N HIS A 96 11.37 12.97 -0.23
CA HIS A 96 10.69 14.04 -0.94
C HIS A 96 9.75 14.76 0.03
N ASP A 97 9.97 16.06 0.22
CA ASP A 97 9.02 16.91 0.93
C ASP A 97 7.98 17.45 -0.04
N GLU A 98 6.71 17.10 0.16
CA GLU A 98 5.59 17.57 -0.67
C GLU A 98 5.32 19.07 -0.48
N VAL A 99 5.66 19.63 0.69
CA VAL A 99 5.45 21.04 1.02
C VAL A 99 6.51 21.89 0.34
N ALA A 100 7.78 21.52 0.50
CA ALA A 100 8.90 22.22 -0.11
C ALA A 100 9.12 21.86 -1.59
N LYS A 101 8.55 20.75 -2.09
CA LYS A 101 8.78 20.17 -3.44
C LYS A 101 10.25 19.83 -3.76
N HIS A 102 11.11 19.71 -2.75
CA HIS A 102 12.53 19.40 -2.91
C HIS A 102 12.90 18.10 -2.18
N GLU A 103 14.00 17.46 -2.60
CA GLU A 103 14.57 16.32 -1.88
C GLU A 103 15.38 16.83 -0.68
N HIS A 104 14.99 16.38 0.52
CA HIS A 104 15.75 16.64 1.74
C HIS A 104 16.64 15.44 2.07
N LYS A 105 17.86 15.74 2.52
CA LYS A 105 18.85 14.76 2.95
C LYS A 105 18.81 14.63 4.47
N ILE A 106 18.77 13.40 4.96
CA ILE A 106 18.86 13.07 6.39
C ILE A 106 20.09 12.18 6.60
N ASN A 107 20.90 12.51 7.59
CA ASN A 107 21.93 11.60 8.06
C ASN A 107 21.27 10.49 8.90
N PRO A 108 21.49 9.20 8.58
CA PRO A 108 20.90 8.10 9.36
C PRO A 108 21.28 8.07 10.84
N LYS A 109 22.32 8.81 11.26
CA LYS A 109 22.67 8.98 12.69
C LYS A 109 21.63 9.78 13.46
N ASP A 110 20.96 10.73 12.80
CA ASP A 110 19.98 11.62 13.42
C ASP A 110 18.60 10.94 13.55
N ILE A 111 18.43 9.78 12.89
CA ILE A 111 17.26 8.92 13.04
C ILE A 111 17.32 8.25 14.40
N ARG A 112 16.41 8.67 15.29
CA ARG A 112 16.26 8.09 16.62
C ARG A 112 15.58 6.74 16.56
N LYS A 113 14.55 6.63 15.72
CA LYS A 113 13.58 5.54 15.77
C LYS A 113 12.81 5.42 14.45
N VAL A 114 12.41 4.18 14.12
CA VAL A 114 11.51 3.87 13.01
C VAL A 114 10.26 3.24 13.63
N GLU A 115 9.11 3.89 13.53
CA GLU A 115 7.82 3.38 14.00
C GLU A 115 6.95 3.00 12.82
N HIS A 116 6.56 1.73 12.73
CA HIS A 116 5.67 1.25 11.68
C HIS A 116 6.13 1.68 10.28
N ASP A 117 5.46 2.69 9.73
CA ASP A 117 5.65 3.29 8.41
C ASP A 117 6.30 4.68 8.46
N MET A 118 6.85 5.11 9.60
CA MET A 118 7.44 6.44 9.81
C MET A 118 8.86 6.39 10.36
N ILE A 119 9.67 7.35 9.92
CA ILE A 119 11.00 7.65 10.44
C ILE A 119 10.88 8.86 11.36
N VAL A 120 11.48 8.73 12.55
CA VAL A 120 11.56 9.81 13.52
C VAL A 120 13.02 10.24 13.63
N PHE A 121 13.29 11.49 13.24
CA PHE A 121 14.61 12.11 13.40
C PHE A 121 14.48 13.46 14.09
N GLN A 122 15.56 13.87 14.77
CA GLN A 122 15.59 15.16 15.44
C GLN A 122 16.54 16.10 14.72
N GLU A 123 16.05 17.28 14.35
CA GLU A 123 16.85 18.33 13.72
C GLU A 123 16.53 19.66 14.39
N ASN A 124 17.55 20.45 14.74
CA ASN A 124 17.40 21.77 15.38
C ASN A 124 16.49 21.78 16.63
N GLY A 125 16.50 20.72 17.42
CA GLY A 125 15.68 20.59 18.64
C GLY A 125 14.23 20.16 18.39
N HIS A 126 13.77 20.08 17.14
CA HIS A 126 12.45 19.61 16.77
C HIS A 126 12.47 18.16 16.31
N GLU A 127 11.42 17.41 16.64
CA GLU A 127 11.24 16.02 16.22
C GLU A 127 10.37 15.97 14.96
N TYR A 128 10.89 15.36 13.91
CA TYR A 128 10.26 15.27 12.60
C TYR A 128 9.82 13.83 12.33
N PHE A 129 8.61 13.70 11.78
CA PHE A 129 7.99 12.43 11.43
C PHE A 129 7.85 12.36 9.91
N VAL A 130 8.60 11.46 9.27
CA VAL A 130 8.59 11.30 7.81
C VAL A 130 8.12 9.88 7.45
N PRO A 131 7.01 9.75 6.73
CA PRO A 131 6.56 8.46 6.22
C PRO A 131 7.60 7.80 5.30
N LEU A 132 7.80 6.48 5.44
CA LEU A 132 8.67 5.66 4.61
C LEU A 132 8.27 5.71 3.13
N ASN A 133 6.99 5.97 2.83
CA ASN A 133 6.51 6.14 1.47
C ASN A 133 7.02 7.44 0.81
N ARG A 134 7.61 8.38 1.56
CA ARG A 134 8.24 9.60 1.01
C ARG A 134 9.73 9.43 0.76
N LEU A 135 10.33 8.30 1.16
CA LEU A 135 11.71 7.99 0.83
C LEU A 135 11.88 7.82 -0.67
N THR A 136 12.88 8.49 -1.23
CA THR A 136 13.23 8.40 -2.64
C THR A 136 14.50 7.58 -2.86
N LYS A 137 15.54 7.78 -2.03
CA LYS A 137 16.87 7.15 -2.25
C LYS A 137 17.59 6.86 -0.93
N ILE A 138 18.39 5.80 -0.90
CA ILE A 138 19.35 5.49 0.16
C ILE A 138 20.72 5.24 -0.47
N HIS A 139 21.72 6.02 -0.09
CA HIS A 139 23.09 5.97 -0.60
C HIS A 139 24.06 5.49 0.48
N LYS A 140 25.12 4.80 0.07
CA LYS A 140 26.30 4.46 0.87
C LYS A 140 27.52 5.03 0.15
N GLY A 141 28.06 6.14 0.66
CA GLY A 141 28.96 6.99 -0.12
C GLY A 141 28.33 7.38 -1.45
N ASP A 142 29.03 7.11 -2.55
CA ASP A 142 28.58 7.42 -3.92
C ASP A 142 27.66 6.36 -4.56
N GLN A 143 27.46 5.21 -3.91
CA GLN A 143 26.63 4.14 -4.46
C GLN A 143 25.21 4.18 -3.91
N ALA A 144 24.22 4.23 -4.82
CA ALA A 144 22.81 4.10 -4.47
C ALA A 144 22.49 2.63 -4.16
N ILE A 145 22.20 2.32 -2.89
CA ILE A 145 21.76 0.97 -2.45
C ILE A 145 20.30 0.74 -2.81
N TRP A 146 19.50 1.80 -2.73
CA TRP A 146 18.07 1.74 -2.99
C TRP A 146 17.60 3.03 -3.63
N LYS A 147 16.78 2.89 -4.66
CA LYS A 147 16.10 3.98 -5.36
C LYS A 147 14.70 3.51 -5.72
N ARG A 148 13.72 4.39 -5.52
CA ARG A 148 12.33 4.15 -5.88
C ARG A 148 12.10 4.27 -7.39
#